data_AF-A0A6I2YJN0-F1
#
_entry.id   AF-A0A6I2YJN0-F1
#
_cell.length_a   1.000
_cell.length_b   1.000
_cell.length_c   1.000
_cell.angle_alpha   90.00
_cell.angle_beta   90.00
_cell.angle_gamma   90.00
#
_symmetry.space_group_name_H-M   'P 1'
#
loop_
_entity.id
_entity.type
_entity.pdbx_description
1 polymer ?
#
loop_
_entity_poly.entity_id
_entity_poly.type
_entity_poly.pdbx_seq_one_letter_code
_entity_poly.pdbx_strand_id
1 'polypeptide(L)'
;TVEDTALALGEALNEALGDRAGLCRFGDALVPLDECLVQSAVDLSGRPYLVHEEPDVVELIGSYDTSLTRHIWESIVATAKITLHVRVISGRNAHHVVEAQFKSVARSLRAAVARDARVVGVPSTKGTLTANKA
;
A
#
# COMPACT_ATOMS: atom_id res chain seq x y z
N THR A 1 7.81 -16.07 -8.04
CA THR A 1 6.69 -15.55 -8.87
C THR A 1 5.89 -14.45 -8.18
N VAL A 2 5.15 -14.72 -7.08
CA VAL A 2 4.33 -13.67 -6.40
C VAL A 2 5.20 -12.55 -5.83
N GLU A 3 6.26 -12.91 -5.10
CA GLU A 3 7.25 -11.97 -4.55
C GLU A 3 7.87 -11.12 -5.66
N ASP A 4 8.43 -11.74 -6.70
CA ASP A 4 9.09 -11.04 -7.81
C ASP A 4 8.13 -10.07 -8.52
N THR A 5 6.86 -10.47 -8.69
CA THR A 5 5.83 -9.61 -9.28
C THR A 5 5.55 -8.39 -8.40
N ALA A 6 5.48 -8.59 -7.08
CA ALA A 6 5.26 -7.53 -6.11
C ALA A 6 6.46 -6.57 -6.02
N LEU A 7 7.69 -7.10 -6.07
CA LEU A 7 8.92 -6.29 -6.13
C LEU A 7 8.93 -5.43 -7.39
N ALA A 8 8.72 -6.02 -8.57
CA ALA A 8 8.70 -5.29 -9.85
C ALA A 8 7.59 -4.22 -9.90
N LEU A 9 6.41 -4.52 -9.34
CA LEU A 9 5.34 -3.54 -9.22
C LEU A 9 5.75 -2.36 -8.32
N GLY A 10 6.38 -2.64 -7.18
CA GLY A 10 6.86 -1.57 -6.29
C GLY A 10 7.96 -0.73 -6.93
N GLU A 11 8.88 -1.32 -7.70
CA GLU A 11 9.89 -0.57 -8.46
C GLU A 11 9.24 0.37 -9.47
N ALA A 12 8.30 -0.14 -10.28
CA ALA A 12 7.56 0.67 -11.25
C ALA A 12 6.77 1.80 -10.57
N LEU A 13 6.19 1.56 -9.39
CA LEU A 13 5.54 2.61 -8.60
C LEU A 13 6.53 3.69 -8.16
N ASN A 14 7.69 3.31 -7.62
CA ASN A 14 8.71 4.28 -7.19
C ASN A 14 9.22 5.13 -8.36
N GLU A 15 9.44 4.52 -9.51
CA GLU A 15 9.83 5.22 -10.74
C GLU A 15 8.75 6.22 -11.18
N ALA A 16 7.48 5.80 -11.22
CA ALA A 16 6.36 6.65 -11.61
C ALA A 16 6.12 7.82 -10.64
N LEU A 17 6.43 7.64 -9.35
CA LEU A 17 6.29 8.67 -8.32
C LEU A 17 7.31 9.81 -8.46
N GLY A 18 8.47 9.56 -9.10
CA GLY A 18 9.52 10.55 -9.27
C GLY A 18 9.97 11.18 -7.95
N ASP A 19 10.06 12.52 -7.92
CA ASP A 19 10.40 13.30 -6.73
C ASP A 19 9.21 13.52 -5.77
N ARG A 20 8.01 13.02 -6.13
CA ARG A 20 6.75 13.16 -5.40
C ARG A 20 6.28 14.61 -5.26
N ALA A 21 6.78 15.53 -6.07
CA ALA A 21 6.38 16.93 -6.03
C ALA A 21 4.92 17.12 -6.45
N GLY A 22 4.19 17.97 -5.73
CA GLY A 22 2.79 18.32 -6.02
C GLY A 22 1.78 17.20 -5.74
N LEU A 23 2.19 16.10 -5.12
CA LEU A 23 1.29 15.01 -4.72
C LEU A 23 0.68 15.29 -3.34
N CYS A 24 -0.51 14.73 -3.08
CA CYS A 24 -1.13 14.73 -1.76
C CYS A 24 -0.26 14.05 -0.69
N ARG A 25 0.63 13.14 -1.11
CA ARG A 25 1.54 12.32 -0.29
C ARG A 25 0.85 11.31 0.62
N PHE A 26 -0.24 11.69 1.26
CA PHE A 26 -1.00 10.85 2.17
C PHE A 26 -2.33 10.46 1.56
N GLY A 27 -2.77 9.26 1.89
CA GLY A 27 -4.12 8.81 1.56
C GLY A 27 -4.53 7.67 2.48
N ASP A 28 -5.81 7.62 2.79
CA ASP A 28 -6.42 6.57 3.58
C ASP A 28 -7.70 6.07 2.90
N ALA A 29 -8.12 4.87 3.28
CA ALA A 29 -9.37 4.30 2.83
C ALA A 29 -9.91 3.35 3.89
N LEU A 30 -11.24 3.32 3.99
CA LEU A 30 -12.01 2.30 4.70
C LEU A 30 -12.91 1.63 3.67
N VAL A 31 -12.70 0.34 3.41
CA VAL A 31 -13.36 -0.38 2.32
C VAL A 31 -14.00 -1.66 2.84
N PRO A 32 -15.32 -1.83 2.64
CA PRO A 32 -16.00 -3.08 2.93
C PRO A 32 -15.96 -4.05 1.74
N LEU A 33 -16.16 -5.33 2.04
CA LEU A 33 -16.59 -6.36 1.11
C LEU A 33 -17.43 -7.37 1.91
N ASP A 34 -18.74 -7.30 1.74
CA ASP A 34 -19.72 -8.03 2.54
C ASP A 34 -19.45 -7.90 4.05
N GLU A 35 -19.11 -8.98 4.75
CA GLU A 35 -18.82 -8.95 6.19
C GLU A 35 -17.41 -8.44 6.54
N CYS A 36 -16.56 -8.29 5.53
CA CYS A 36 -15.20 -7.80 5.69
C CYS A 36 -15.15 -6.26 5.66
N LEU A 37 -14.31 -5.68 6.52
CA LEU A 37 -13.99 -4.26 6.56
C LEU A 37 -12.49 -4.09 6.73
N VAL A 38 -11.86 -3.35 5.82
CA VAL A 38 -10.42 -3.10 5.83
C VAL A 38 -10.15 -1.61 5.83
N GLN A 39 -9.19 -1.19 6.66
CA GLN A 39 -8.60 0.14 6.62
C GLN A 39 -7.19 0.08 6.06
N SER A 40 -6.84 1.04 5.21
CA SER A 40 -5.45 1.26 4.81
C SER A 40 -5.06 2.73 4.91
N ALA A 41 -3.78 2.97 5.17
CA ALA A 41 -3.18 4.31 5.13
C ALA A 41 -1.82 4.25 4.43
N VAL A 42 -1.56 5.21 3.56
CA VAL A 42 -0.35 5.32 2.73
C VAL A 42 0.32 6.66 3.00
N ASP A 43 1.64 6.65 3.22
CA ASP A 43 2.52 7.81 3.11
C ASP A 43 3.57 7.53 2.02
N LEU A 44 3.60 8.35 0.97
CA LEU A 44 4.62 8.34 -0.09
C LEU A 44 5.94 8.89 0.44
N SER A 45 6.50 8.18 1.42
CA SER A 45 7.42 8.73 2.42
C SER A 45 8.90 8.67 2.02
N GLY A 46 9.23 7.89 0.99
CA GLY A 46 10.60 7.49 0.67
C GLY A 46 11.17 6.42 1.61
N ARG A 47 10.39 5.92 2.58
CA ARG A 47 10.83 4.97 3.60
C ARG A 47 9.99 3.69 3.53
N PRO A 48 10.59 2.53 3.23
CA PRO A 48 9.87 1.27 3.22
C PRO A 48 9.47 0.89 4.65
N TYR A 49 8.17 0.84 4.92
CA TYR A 49 7.66 0.38 6.22
C TYR A 49 6.24 -0.17 6.08
N LEU A 50 6.01 -1.37 6.59
CA LEU A 50 4.70 -2.03 6.57
C LEU A 50 4.21 -2.29 8.00
N VAL A 51 2.95 -1.95 8.25
CA VAL A 51 2.15 -2.53 9.34
C VAL A 51 0.99 -3.27 8.70
N HIS A 52 0.87 -4.56 9.00
CA HIS A 52 -0.17 -5.41 8.44
C HIS A 52 -0.77 -6.26 9.57
N GLU A 53 -2.08 -6.11 9.75
CA GLU A 53 -2.86 -6.83 10.76
C GLU A 53 -4.07 -7.46 10.07
N GLU A 54 -4.18 -8.78 10.14
CA GLU A 54 -5.33 -9.54 9.66
C GLU A 54 -5.68 -10.69 10.61
N PRO A 55 -6.94 -11.16 10.64
CA PRO A 55 -7.31 -12.34 11.41
C PRO A 55 -6.74 -13.61 10.78
N ASP A 56 -6.64 -14.68 11.58
CA ASP A 56 -6.38 -16.02 11.04
C ASP A 56 -7.51 -16.41 10.09
N VAL A 57 -7.15 -16.76 8.85
CA VAL A 57 -8.06 -17.23 7.80
C VAL A 57 -7.59 -18.60 7.28
N VAL A 58 -8.41 -19.25 6.46
CA VAL A 58 -8.02 -20.52 5.82
C VAL A 58 -6.77 -20.33 4.97
N GLU A 59 -5.88 -21.33 4.97
CA GLU A 59 -4.57 -21.28 4.32
C GLU A 59 -4.65 -21.08 2.79
N LEU A 60 -5.71 -21.56 2.15
CA LEU A 60 -5.86 -21.53 0.70
C LEU A 60 -7.18 -20.89 0.26
N ILE A 61 -7.08 -20.00 -0.73
CA ILE A 61 -8.21 -19.55 -1.57
C ILE A 61 -8.00 -20.14 -2.96
N GLY A 62 -8.68 -21.26 -3.26
CA GLY A 62 -8.38 -22.02 -4.48
C GLY A 62 -6.93 -22.54 -4.44
N SER A 63 -6.06 -22.02 -5.29
CA SER A 63 -4.62 -22.32 -5.31
C SER A 63 -3.74 -21.21 -4.72
N TYR A 64 -4.33 -20.16 -4.17
CA TYR A 64 -3.62 -19.03 -3.58
C TYR A 64 -3.38 -19.26 -2.09
N ASP A 65 -2.12 -19.29 -1.68
CA ASP A 65 -1.69 -19.31 -0.28
C ASP A 65 -1.92 -17.92 0.34
N THR A 66 -2.81 -17.86 1.34
CA THR A 66 -3.23 -16.59 1.95
C THR A 66 -2.10 -15.90 2.71
N SER A 67 -1.09 -16.65 3.19
CA SER A 67 0.09 -16.08 3.84
C SER A 67 0.88 -15.15 2.91
N LEU A 68 0.77 -15.36 1.59
CA LEU A 68 1.42 -14.53 0.59
C LEU A 68 0.84 -13.12 0.52
N THR A 69 -0.35 -12.85 1.07
CA THR A 69 -0.95 -11.50 1.06
C THR A 69 -0.05 -10.51 1.78
N ARG A 70 0.43 -10.88 2.97
CA ARG A 70 1.40 -10.08 3.71
C ARG A 70 2.70 -9.92 2.93
N HIS A 71 3.24 -11.00 2.37
CA HIS A 71 4.47 -10.95 1.58
C HIS A 71 4.36 -10.02 0.37
N ILE A 72 3.21 -9.97 -0.32
CA ILE A 72 2.98 -9.01 -1.41
C ILE A 72 3.13 -7.57 -0.91
N TRP A 73 2.55 -7.24 0.25
CA TRP A 73 2.68 -5.90 0.82
C TRP A 73 4.10 -5.59 1.25
N GLU A 74 4.80 -6.54 1.87
CA GLU A 74 6.21 -6.39 2.25
C GLU A 74 7.09 -6.09 1.03
N SER A 75 6.92 -6.86 -0.05
CA SER A 75 7.65 -6.69 -1.31
C SER A 75 7.34 -5.36 -2.00
N ILE A 76 6.06 -5.00 -2.16
CA ILE A 76 5.68 -3.72 -2.78
C ILE A 76 6.28 -2.56 -1.99
N VAL A 77 6.14 -2.57 -0.66
CA VAL A 77 6.65 -1.52 0.21
C VAL A 77 8.17 -1.40 0.13
N ALA A 78 8.87 -2.54 0.10
CA ALA A 78 10.33 -2.60 0.05
C ALA A 78 10.91 -1.88 -1.17
N THR A 79 10.29 -2.00 -2.34
CA THR A 79 10.77 -1.38 -3.59
C THR A 79 10.07 -0.07 -3.94
N ALA A 80 8.80 0.11 -3.58
CA ALA A 80 8.07 1.38 -3.76
C ALA A 80 8.59 2.52 -2.87
N LYS A 81 9.28 2.18 -1.78
CA LYS A 81 9.79 3.14 -0.77
C LYS A 81 8.65 4.00 -0.20
N ILE A 82 7.59 3.34 0.24
CA ILE A 82 6.43 3.97 0.86
C ILE A 82 6.19 3.38 2.25
N THR A 83 5.46 4.10 3.09
CA THR A 83 4.93 3.56 4.33
C THR A 83 3.48 3.15 4.10
N LEU A 84 3.15 1.92 4.45
CA LEU A 84 1.81 1.34 4.28
C LEU A 84 1.34 0.73 5.59
N HIS A 85 0.12 1.06 5.98
CA HIS A 85 -0.62 0.38 7.03
C HIS A 85 -1.85 -0.27 6.40
N VAL A 86 -2.09 -1.53 6.74
CA VAL A 86 -3.29 -2.29 6.37
C VAL A 86 -3.80 -3.01 7.60
N ARG A 87 -5.07 -2.79 7.93
CA ARG A 87 -5.74 -3.40 9.08
C ARG A 87 -7.08 -3.96 8.65
N VAL A 88 -7.25 -5.27 8.73
CA VAL A 88 -8.54 -5.93 8.60
C VAL A 88 -9.27 -5.75 9.93
N ILE A 89 -10.29 -4.90 9.95
CA ILE A 89 -11.08 -4.58 11.15
C ILE A 89 -12.05 -5.71 11.46
N SER A 90 -12.69 -6.26 10.42
CA SER A 90 -13.57 -7.41 10.51
C SER A 90 -13.50 -8.22 9.21
N GLY A 91 -13.87 -9.50 9.28
CA GLY A 91 -13.90 -10.40 8.12
C GLY A 91 -13.74 -11.85 8.56
N ARG A 92 -14.31 -12.79 7.80
CA ARG A 92 -14.16 -14.23 8.07
C ARG A 92 -13.93 -15.04 6.81
N ASN A 93 -14.46 -14.57 5.67
CA ASN A 93 -14.19 -15.19 4.39
C ASN A 93 -12.81 -14.75 3.89
N ALA A 94 -11.92 -15.71 3.66
CA ALA A 94 -10.54 -15.41 3.22
C ALA A 94 -10.48 -14.62 1.91
N HIS A 95 -11.34 -14.95 0.93
CA HIS A 95 -11.44 -14.20 -0.32
C HIS A 95 -11.83 -12.74 -0.05
N HIS A 96 -12.85 -12.52 0.78
CA HIS A 96 -13.32 -11.17 1.11
C HIS A 96 -12.22 -10.37 1.82
N VAL A 97 -11.51 -11.00 2.76
CA VAL A 97 -10.38 -10.40 3.49
C VAL A 97 -9.26 -9.98 2.54
N VAL A 98 -8.79 -10.87 1.67
CA VAL A 98 -7.71 -10.55 0.73
C VAL A 98 -8.16 -9.47 -0.25
N GLU A 99 -9.32 -9.61 -0.89
CA GLU A 99 -9.78 -8.66 -1.90
C GLU A 99 -10.07 -7.27 -1.32
N ALA A 100 -10.64 -7.19 -0.11
CA ALA A 100 -10.89 -5.92 0.55
C ALA A 100 -9.58 -5.17 0.90
N GLN A 101 -8.50 -5.89 1.24
CA GLN A 101 -7.17 -5.27 1.42
C GLN A 101 -6.68 -4.61 0.14
N PHE A 102 -6.69 -5.34 -0.98
CA PHE A 102 -6.28 -4.77 -2.27
C PHE A 102 -7.12 -3.55 -2.66
N LYS A 103 -8.45 -3.61 -2.46
CA LYS A 103 -9.34 -2.49 -2.74
C LYS A 103 -9.05 -1.28 -1.84
N SER A 104 -8.81 -1.51 -0.54
CA SER A 104 -8.45 -0.44 0.39
C SER A 104 -7.15 0.22 -0.03
N VAL A 105 -6.09 -0.57 -0.26
CA VAL A 105 -4.77 -0.06 -0.67
C VAL A 105 -4.85 0.72 -1.97
N ALA A 106 -5.59 0.22 -2.97
CA ALA A 106 -5.78 0.92 -4.24
C ALA A 106 -6.44 2.30 -4.06
N ARG A 107 -7.44 2.40 -3.16
CA ARG A 107 -8.15 3.66 -2.88
C ARG A 107 -7.29 4.64 -2.10
N SER A 108 -6.58 4.19 -1.07
CA SER A 108 -5.65 5.04 -0.30
C SER A 108 -4.48 5.50 -1.16
N LEU A 109 -3.93 4.62 -2.01
CA LEU A 109 -2.86 4.98 -2.94
C LEU A 109 -3.34 6.00 -3.97
N ARG A 110 -4.53 5.81 -4.56
CA ARG A 110 -5.14 6.79 -5.48
C ARG A 110 -5.22 8.17 -4.86
N ALA A 111 -5.61 8.28 -3.60
CA ALA A 111 -5.67 9.54 -2.88
C ALA A 111 -4.25 10.13 -2.67
N ALA A 112 -3.29 9.30 -2.23
CA ALA A 112 -1.92 9.73 -1.96
C ALA A 112 -1.19 10.24 -3.22
N VAL A 113 -1.43 9.62 -4.38
CA VAL A 113 -0.82 10.02 -5.68
C VAL A 113 -1.61 11.11 -6.41
N ALA A 114 -2.74 11.58 -5.87
CA ALA A 114 -3.47 12.67 -6.48
C ALA A 114 -2.63 13.96 -6.45
N ARG A 115 -2.78 14.79 -7.48
CA ARG A 115 -2.20 16.13 -7.50
C ARG A 115 -3.03 17.06 -6.62
N ASP A 116 -2.39 17.79 -5.71
CA ASP A 116 -3.04 18.86 -4.93
C ASP A 116 -2.52 20.22 -5.41
N ALA A 117 -3.41 21.05 -5.95
CA ALA A 117 -3.08 22.39 -6.46
C ALA A 117 -2.53 23.34 -5.39
N ARG A 118 -2.70 23.01 -4.11
CA ARG A 118 -2.17 23.77 -2.97
C ARG A 118 -0.77 23.32 -2.55
N VAL A 119 -0.30 22.17 -3.05
CA VAL A 119 1.05 21.66 -2.75
C VAL A 119 2.03 22.19 -3.79
N VAL A 120 2.98 23.01 -3.32
CA VAL A 120 4.09 23.52 -4.14
C VAL A 120 5.36 22.74 -3.81
N GLY A 121 5.98 22.16 -4.83
CA GLY A 121 7.19 21.37 -4.67
C GLY A 121 6.96 20.05 -3.92
N VAL A 122 7.99 19.58 -3.21
CA VAL A 122 7.95 18.31 -2.48
C VAL A 122 7.22 18.50 -1.13
N PRO A 123 6.17 17.71 -0.81
CA PRO A 123 5.37 17.84 0.42
C PRO A 123 6.12 17.28 1.66
N SER A 124 7.25 17.90 2.00
CA SER A 124 8.13 17.50 3.10
C SER A 124 8.82 18.72 3.70
N THR A 125 8.82 18.82 5.03
CA THR A 125 9.57 19.86 5.75
C THR A 125 11.08 19.74 5.57
N LYS A 126 11.57 18.57 5.15
CA LYS A 126 12.99 18.31 4.84
C LYS A 126 13.36 18.70 3.40
N GLY A 127 12.40 19.10 2.57
CA GLY A 127 12.61 19.43 1.15
C GLY A 127 12.86 18.23 0.24
N THR A 128 12.88 17.00 0.76
CA THR A 128 13.06 15.76 -0.01
C THR A 128 12.21 14.61 0.55
N LEU A 129 11.82 13.70 -0.35
CA LEU A 129 11.12 12.43 -0.08
C LEU A 129 11.75 11.26 -0.85
N THR A 130 12.91 11.45 -1.47
CA THR A 130 13.66 10.36 -2.09
C THR A 130 14.63 9.79 -1.07
N ALA A 131 14.80 8.45 -1.05
CA ALA A 131 16.00 7.89 -0.44
C ALA A 131 17.21 8.54 -1.13
N ASN A 132 18.13 9.12 -0.37
CA ASN A 132 19.27 9.86 -0.91
C ASN A 132 19.89 9.07 -2.09
N LYS A 133 19.87 9.65 -3.29
CA LYS A 133 20.81 9.24 -4.32
C LYS A 133 22.17 9.69 -3.80
N ALA A 134 22.94 8.74 -3.26
CA ALA A 134 24.38 8.91 -3.09
C ALA A 134 25.01 9.10 -4.47
#